data_AF-A0A0E0LSI3-F1
#
_entry.id   AF-A0A0E0LSI3-F1
#
_cell.length_a   1.000
_cell.length_b   1.000
_cell.length_c   1.000
_cell.angle_alpha   90.00
_cell.angle_beta   90.00
_cell.angle_gamma   90.00
#
_symmetry.space_group_name_H-M   'P 1'
#
loop_
_entity.id
_entity.type
_entity.pdbx_description
1 polymer ?
#
loop_
_entity_poly.entity_id
_entity_poly.type
_entity_poly.pdbx_seq_one_letter_code
_entity_poly.pdbx_strand_id
1 'polypeptide(L)'
;MEAWVEEAVVAADRYAMDRLKLMCQSILGKYLDVETVATSLALADQHNCTRLKDVCIEFIRSLDQVDAMVATEGYVNLKRSCPSVLADLFEKTSRKMVLSTVL
;
A
#
# COMPACT_ATOMS: atom_id res chain seq x y z
N MET A 1 -11.17 7.44 11.13
CA MET A 1 -12.22 7.67 10.12
C MET A 1 -12.06 6.75 8.91
N GLU A 2 -11.01 5.91 8.86
CA GLU A 2 -10.58 5.16 7.67
C GLU A 2 -11.22 3.78 7.51
N ALA A 3 -11.59 3.12 8.62
CA ALA A 3 -12.17 1.77 8.63
C ALA A 3 -13.39 1.62 7.70
N TRP A 4 -14.25 2.65 7.59
CA TRP A 4 -15.42 2.62 6.70
C TRP A 4 -15.04 2.55 5.22
N VAL A 5 -13.92 3.16 4.83
CA VAL A 5 -13.46 3.16 3.43
C VAL A 5 -12.82 1.82 3.09
N GLU A 6 -12.09 1.22 4.04
CA GLU A 6 -11.56 -0.13 3.90
C GLU A 6 -12.68 -1.16 3.70
N GLU A 7 -13.70 -1.14 4.56
CA GLU A 7 -14.89 -1.99 4.42
C GLU A 7 -15.61 -1.76 3.08
N ALA A 8 -15.69 -0.51 2.62
CA ALA A 8 -16.26 -0.18 1.33
C ALA A 8 -15.44 -0.74 0.16
N VAL A 9 -14.10 -0.80 0.25
CA VAL A 9 -13.25 -1.47 -0.76
C VAL A 9 -13.56 -2.96 -0.80
N VAL A 10 -13.60 -3.61 0.37
CA VAL A 10 -13.90 -5.06 0.49
C VAL A 10 -15.28 -5.37 -0.11
N ALA A 11 -16.29 -4.58 0.21
CA ALA A 11 -17.63 -4.73 -0.33
C ALA A 11 -17.66 -4.46 -1.84
N ALA A 12 -17.04 -3.37 -2.31
CA ALA A 12 -17.00 -3.03 -3.73
C ALA A 12 -16.30 -4.11 -4.55
N ASP A 13 -15.22 -4.70 -4.03
CA ASP A 13 -14.53 -5.83 -4.66
C ASP A 13 -15.41 -7.08 -4.70
N ARG A 14 -16.03 -7.45 -3.57
CA ARG A 14 -16.95 -8.60 -3.48
C ARG A 14 -18.14 -8.50 -4.45
N TYR A 15 -18.67 -7.30 -4.66
CA TYR A 15 -19.83 -7.05 -5.52
C TYR A 15 -19.47 -6.54 -6.92
N ALA A 16 -18.19 -6.60 -7.34
CA ALA A 16 -17.71 -6.14 -8.64
C ALA A 16 -18.13 -4.69 -8.99
N MET A 17 -18.16 -3.81 -7.99
CA MET A 17 -18.46 -2.39 -8.16
C MET A 17 -17.19 -1.58 -8.49
N ASP A 18 -16.63 -1.81 -9.68
CA ASP A 18 -15.31 -1.29 -10.07
C ASP A 18 -15.18 0.23 -9.91
N ARG A 19 -16.21 0.99 -10.29
CA ARG A 19 -16.19 2.45 -10.17
C ARG A 19 -16.13 2.92 -8.71
N LEU A 20 -16.85 2.25 -7.81
CA LEU A 20 -16.79 2.55 -6.37
C LEU A 20 -15.43 2.18 -5.80
N LYS A 21 -14.92 0.99 -6.17
CA LYS A 21 -13.59 0.52 -5.77
C LYS A 21 -12.49 1.50 -6.17
N LEU A 22 -12.54 2.04 -7.40
CA LEU A 22 -11.59 3.07 -7.86
C LEU A 22 -11.70 4.40 -7.10
N MET A 23 -12.90 4.81 -6.71
CA MET A 23 -13.12 5.99 -5.88
C MET A 23 -12.52 5.79 -4.49
N CYS A 24 -12.77 4.66 -3.84
CA CYS A 24 -12.19 4.34 -2.54
C CYS A 24 -10.66 4.30 -2.58
N GLN A 25 -10.06 3.71 -3.62
CA GLN A 25 -8.61 3.76 -3.83
C GLN A 25 -8.07 5.20 -3.91
N SER A 26 -8.81 6.10 -4.56
CA SER A 26 -8.43 7.52 -4.65
C SER A 26 -8.48 8.24 -3.31
N ILE A 27 -9.44 7.86 -2.46
CA ILE A 27 -9.65 8.45 -1.14
C ILE A 27 -8.53 7.96 -0.22
N LEU A 28 -8.34 6.64 -0.09
CA LEU A 28 -7.30 6.04 0.75
C LEU A 28 -5.91 6.58 0.38
N GLY A 29 -5.60 6.66 -0.92
CA GLY A 29 -4.31 7.19 -1.39
C GLY A 29 -4.02 8.64 -0.98
N LYS A 30 -5.03 9.46 -0.65
CA LYS A 30 -4.85 10.86 -0.19
C LYS A 30 -4.58 10.99 1.30
N TYR A 31 -4.92 9.96 2.09
CA TYR A 31 -4.81 9.97 3.54
C TYR A 31 -3.71 9.02 4.05
N LEU A 32 -2.86 8.53 3.16
CA LEU A 32 -1.73 7.68 3.56
C LEU A 32 -0.79 8.43 4.50
N ASP A 33 -0.43 7.75 5.57
CA ASP A 33 0.61 8.15 6.50
C ASP A 33 1.53 6.94 6.81
N VAL A 34 2.57 7.17 7.61
CA VAL A 34 3.57 6.14 7.95
C VAL A 34 2.96 4.98 8.76
N GLU A 35 1.93 5.25 9.56
CA GLU A 35 1.23 4.25 10.38
C GLU A 35 0.26 3.41 9.54
N THR A 36 -0.37 4.01 8.53
CA THR A 36 -1.47 3.41 7.76
C THR A 36 -1.04 2.82 6.42
N VAL A 37 0.12 3.22 5.87
CA VAL A 37 0.55 2.78 4.53
C VAL A 37 0.76 1.27 4.44
N ALA A 38 1.24 0.62 5.50
CA ALA A 38 1.44 -0.82 5.51
C ALA A 38 0.11 -1.60 5.48
N THR A 39 -0.88 -1.15 6.25
CA THR A 39 -2.23 -1.73 6.27
C THR A 39 -2.94 -1.50 4.94
N SER A 40 -2.85 -0.29 4.39
CA SER A 40 -3.41 0.06 3.08
C SER A 40 -2.79 -0.76 1.94
N LEU A 41 -1.49 -1.03 2.00
CA LEU A 41 -0.80 -1.87 1.03
C LEU A 41 -1.26 -3.33 1.09
N ALA A 42 -1.45 -3.88 2.30
CA ALA A 42 -1.99 -5.23 2.48
C ALA A 42 -3.40 -5.34 1.88
N LEU A 43 -4.28 -4.38 2.19
CA LEU A 43 -5.64 -4.31 1.66
C LEU A 43 -5.64 -4.19 0.13
N ALA A 44 -4.71 -3.39 -0.42
CA ALA A 44 -4.62 -3.20 -1.85
C ALA A 44 -4.22 -4.48 -2.59
N ASP A 45 -3.32 -5.27 -2.02
CA ASP A 45 -2.92 -6.55 -2.59
C ASP A 45 -4.05 -7.59 -2.53
N GLN A 46 -4.67 -7.75 -1.36
CA GLN A 46 -5.75 -8.72 -1.14
C GLN A 46 -6.95 -8.50 -2.06
N HIS A 47 -7.26 -7.23 -2.35
CA HIS A 47 -8.42 -6.85 -3.16
C HIS A 47 -8.02 -6.39 -4.57
N ASN A 48 -6.83 -6.72 -5.09
CA ASN A 48 -6.41 -6.35 -6.44
C ASN A 48 -6.62 -4.86 -6.79
N CYS A 49 -6.37 -3.97 -5.82
CA CYS A 49 -6.48 -2.52 -5.97
C CYS A 49 -5.16 -1.95 -6.50
N THR A 50 -4.87 -2.18 -7.77
CA THR A 50 -3.56 -1.85 -8.38
C THR A 50 -3.15 -0.40 -8.19
N ARG A 51 -4.09 0.55 -8.33
CA ARG A 51 -3.76 1.97 -8.19
C ARG A 51 -3.39 2.33 -6.75
N LEU A 52 -4.11 1.80 -5.76
CA LEU A 52 -3.75 2.02 -4.35
C LEU A 52 -2.40 1.35 -4.02
N LYS A 53 -2.14 0.15 -4.55
CA LYS A 53 -0.87 -0.56 -4.38
C LYS A 53 0.30 0.28 -4.89
N ASP A 54 0.18 0.87 -6.08
CA ASP A 54 1.22 1.73 -6.65
C ASP A 54 1.44 3.01 -5.84
N VAL A 55 0.37 3.67 -5.38
CA VAL A 55 0.47 4.86 -4.54
C VAL A 55 1.15 4.54 -3.19
N CYS A 56 0.81 3.42 -2.56
CA CYS A 56 1.47 2.98 -1.32
C CYS A 56 2.97 2.71 -1.54
N ILE A 57 3.33 2.03 -2.64
CA ILE A 57 4.73 1.74 -2.98
C ILE A 57 5.51 3.03 -3.20
N GLU A 58 4.96 4.01 -3.94
CA GLU A 58 5.62 5.30 -4.15
C GLU A 58 5.72 6.13 -2.86
N PHE A 59 4.70 6.10 -2.00
CA PHE A 59 4.77 6.74 -0.68
C PHE A 59 5.92 6.15 0.14
N ILE A 60 6.02 4.82 0.25
CA ILE A 60 7.09 4.15 1.00
C ILE A 60 8.47 4.49 0.41
N ARG A 61 8.59 4.58 -0.91
CA ARG A 61 9.84 4.98 -1.59
C ARG A 61 10.23 6.43 -1.32
N SER A 62 9.27 7.29 -1.01
CA SER A 62 9.52 8.70 -0.65
C SER A 62 9.86 8.89 0.83
N LEU A 63 9.67 7.87 1.67
CA LEU A 63 10.07 7.92 3.06
C LEU A 63 11.60 7.85 3.12
N ASP A 64 12.23 8.90 3.65
CA ASP A 64 13.68 8.97 3.86
C ASP A 64 14.19 7.84 4.78
N GLN A 65 13.33 7.34 5.68
CA GLN A 65 13.64 6.21 6.55
C GLN A 65 12.48 5.22 6.60
N VAL A 66 12.64 4.11 5.86
CA VAL A 66 11.74 2.94 5.95
C VAL A 66 11.70 2.37 7.39
N ASP A 67 12.72 2.67 8.20
CA ASP A 67 12.82 2.28 9.62
C ASP A 67 11.63 2.74 10.46
N ALA A 68 11.09 3.93 10.20
CA ALA A 68 9.91 4.44 10.90
C ALA A 68 8.68 3.56 10.62
N MET A 69 8.50 3.11 9.37
CA MET A 69 7.45 2.18 8.99
C MET A 69 7.70 0.79 9.59
N VAL A 70 8.95 0.32 9.65
CA VAL A 70 9.27 -1.01 10.22
C VAL A 70 8.90 -1.10 11.71
N ALA A 71 8.89 0.04 12.42
CA ALA A 71 8.48 0.11 13.81
C ALA A 71 6.95 0.06 14.02
N THR A 72 6.13 0.22 12.97
CA THR A 72 4.67 0.27 13.12
C THR A 72 4.06 -1.13 13.21
N GLU A 73 2.94 -1.23 13.94
CA GLU A 73 2.17 -2.47 14.00
C GLU A 73 1.63 -2.87 12.62
N GLY A 74 1.30 -1.87 11.78
CA GLY A 74 0.89 -2.06 10.39
C GLY A 74 1.92 -2.86 9.59
N TYR A 75 3.22 -2.58 9.74
CA TYR A 75 4.27 -3.31 9.04
C TYR A 75 4.41 -4.76 9.54
N VAL A 76 4.34 -4.97 10.85
CA VAL A 76 4.37 -6.33 11.44
C VAL A 76 3.21 -7.16 10.90
N ASN A 77 2.03 -6.55 10.80
CA ASN A 77 0.83 -7.19 10.26
C ASN A 77 0.95 -7.49 8.77
N LEU A 78 1.47 -6.54 7.98
CA LEU A 78 1.75 -6.72 6.56
C LEU A 78 2.72 -7.88 6.30
N LYS A 79 3.79 -7.98 7.09
CA LYS A 79 4.78 -9.07 6.98
C LYS A 79 4.17 -10.45 7.18
N ARG A 80 3.18 -10.55 8.07
CA ARG A 80 2.49 -11.79 8.40
C ARG A 80 1.39 -12.14 7.39
N SER A 81 0.64 -11.15 6.91
CA SER A 81 -0.50 -11.38 6.01
C SER A 81 -0.11 -11.47 4.55
N CYS A 82 0.85 -10.66 4.09
CA CYS A 82 1.18 -10.49 2.67
C CYS A 82 2.71 -10.44 2.43
N PRO A 83 3.47 -11.52 2.72
CA PRO A 83 4.93 -11.51 2.61
C PRO A 83 5.45 -11.32 1.17
N SER A 84 4.70 -11.76 0.16
CA SER A 84 5.03 -11.54 -1.26
C SER A 84 5.04 -10.06 -1.64
N VAL A 85 4.11 -9.28 -1.08
CA VAL A 85 4.01 -7.83 -1.33
C VAL A 85 5.22 -7.08 -0.80
N LEU A 86 5.75 -7.51 0.34
CA LEU A 86 7.00 -6.97 0.85
C LEU A 86 8.17 -7.30 -0.07
N ALA A 87 8.25 -8.53 -0.60
CA ALA A 87 9.29 -8.89 -1.56
C ALA A 87 9.20 -8.00 -2.82
N ASP A 88 8.00 -7.81 -3.37
CA ASP A 88 7.76 -6.90 -4.51
C ASP A 88 8.16 -5.46 -4.21
N LEU A 89 7.82 -4.97 -3.01
CA LEU A 89 8.16 -3.63 -2.54
C LEU A 89 9.68 -3.44 -2.46
N PHE A 90 10.40 -4.40 -1.85
CA PHE A 90 11.86 -4.33 -1.74
C PHE A 90 12.52 -4.41 -3.12
N GLU A 91 12.08 -5.31 -4.00
CA GLU A 91 12.61 -5.44 -5.35
C GLU A 91 12.40 -4.15 -6.17
N LYS A 92 11.20 -3.55 -6.09
CA LYS A 92 10.93 -2.25 -6.72
C LYS A 92 11.80 -1.13 -6.12
N THR A 93 11.99 -1.12 -4.79
CA THR A 93 12.80 -0.11 -4.08
C THR A 93 14.28 -0.20 -4.44
N SER A 94 14.86 -1.40 -4.46
CA SER A 94 16.25 -1.64 -4.85
C SER A 94 16.55 -1.22 -6.31
N ARG A 95 15.60 -1.42 -7.24
CA ARG A 95 15.77 -0.97 -8.64
C ARG A 95 15.99 0.55 -8.78
N LYS A 96 15.43 1.39 -7.90
CA LYS A 96 15.62 2.86 -7.99
C LYS A 96 17.01 3.30 -7.54
N MET A 97 17.58 2.66 -6.50
CA MET A 97 18.96 2.92 -6.06
C MET A 97 19.97 2.63 -7.18
N VAL A 98 19.78 1.52 -7.89
CA VAL A 98 20.64 1.16 -9.03
C VAL A 98 20.47 2.17 -10.16
N LEU A 99 19.24 2.58 -10.49
CA LEU A 99 18.99 3.57 -11.56
C LEU A 99 19.53 4.98 -11.22
N SER A 100 19.48 5.42 -9.96
CA SER A 100 20.00 6.72 -9.54
C SER A 100 21.54 6.78 -9.46
N THR A 101 22.22 5.63 -9.49
CA THR A 101 23.70 5.55 -9.52
C THR A 101 24.23 5.45 -10.96
N VAL A 102 23.35 5.17 -11.92
CA VAL A 102 23.68 4.97 -13.35
C VAL A 102 23.25 6.17 -14.22
N LEU A 103 22.58 7.17 -13.64
CA LEU A 103 22.29 8.50 -14.21
C LEU A 103 23.08 9.57 -13.44
#